data_AF-A0A4Q0HT76-F1
#
_entry.id   AF-A0A4Q0HT76-F1
#
_cell.length_a   1.000
_cell.length_b   1.000
_cell.length_c   1.000
_cell.angle_alpha   90.00
_cell.angle_beta   90.00
_cell.angle_gamma   90.00
#
_symmetry.space_group_name_H-M   'P 1'
#
loop_
_entity.id
_entity.type
_entity.pdbx_description
1 polymer ?
#
loop_
_entity_poly.entity_id
_entity_poly.type
_entity_poly.pdbx_seq_one_letter_code
_entity_poly.pdbx_strand_id
1 'polypeptide(L)'
;MLHRASDTKQAERAGVRDASPQGRDTPWRGSIHGSLTPQAACHQRQQEVTHMPDDELRELEAKRRKALWMLSSISPGESKAFDALSILDDLELQERKNSPHTVKAFELNQLRDCVTVQHHHSGIDIILEQTIPQPWRERFNQASIGSTRLLDGPYASDWYKFLACWQSEMQHLKAHRAACSEPKLD
;
A
#
# COMPACT_ATOMS: atom_id res chain seq x y z
N MET A 1 28.71 -57.36 23.71
CA MET A 1 30.03 -57.99 23.90
C MET A 1 30.28 -58.95 22.74
N LEU A 2 31.53 -58.99 22.26
CA LEU A 2 32.13 -59.87 21.25
C LEU A 2 32.06 -59.41 19.77
N HIS A 3 33.09 -58.62 19.41
CA HIS A 3 34.04 -58.76 18.29
C HIS A 3 33.75 -59.88 17.26
N ARG A 4 34.04 -59.74 15.95
CA ARG A 4 35.36 -59.42 15.38
C ARG A 4 35.26 -59.26 13.85
N ALA A 5 36.15 -58.43 13.32
CA ALA A 5 36.33 -58.04 11.92
C ALA A 5 36.68 -59.17 10.94
N SER A 6 36.53 -58.88 9.63
CA SER A 6 37.55 -59.20 8.62
C SER A 6 37.44 -58.26 7.42
N ASP A 7 38.60 -57.72 7.08
CA ASP A 7 38.93 -56.79 6.01
C ASP A 7 39.31 -57.57 4.74
N THR A 8 38.95 -57.09 3.55
CA THR A 8 39.55 -57.55 2.29
C THR A 8 39.55 -56.44 1.23
N LYS A 9 40.70 -55.76 1.13
CA LYS A 9 41.62 -55.73 -0.03
C LYS A 9 41.09 -55.30 -1.43
N GLN A 10 41.37 -54.02 -1.75
CA GLN A 10 42.15 -53.46 -2.87
C GLN A 10 42.19 -54.10 -4.31
N ALA A 11 42.09 -53.17 -5.29
CA ALA A 11 42.60 -53.15 -6.70
C ALA A 11 41.88 -54.07 -7.73
N GLU A 12 41.65 -53.72 -9.01
CA GLU A 12 42.45 -52.93 -9.96
C GLU A 12 41.64 -52.54 -11.24
N ARG A 13 42.05 -51.43 -11.88
CA ARG A 13 42.04 -51.03 -13.31
C ARG A 13 41.00 -51.57 -14.33
N ALA A 14 40.38 -50.63 -15.05
CA ALA A 14 40.57 -50.30 -16.48
C ALA A 14 39.38 -49.41 -16.94
N GLY A 15 39.49 -48.37 -17.75
CA GLY A 15 40.58 -47.80 -18.49
C GLY A 15 40.11 -46.56 -19.27
N VAL A 16 41.07 -45.94 -19.96
CA VAL A 16 40.93 -45.11 -21.16
C VAL A 16 40.31 -43.72 -20.99
N ARG A 17 41.20 -42.73 -21.10
CA ARG A 17 40.96 -41.34 -21.45
C ARG A 17 40.34 -41.27 -22.86
N ASP A 18 39.37 -40.39 -23.09
CA ASP A 18 39.55 -39.41 -24.16
C ASP A 18 38.58 -38.21 -24.10
N ALA A 19 39.13 -37.09 -24.58
CA ALA A 19 38.48 -35.93 -25.18
C ALA A 19 37.36 -35.18 -24.44
N SER A 20 37.72 -33.99 -23.92
CA SER A 20 36.87 -32.80 -24.12
C SER A 20 36.97 -32.38 -25.59
N PRO A 21 35.84 -32.06 -26.24
CA PRO A 21 35.73 -30.73 -26.80
C PRO A 21 34.34 -30.11 -26.60
N GLN A 22 34.36 -28.79 -26.63
CA GLN A 22 33.26 -27.86 -26.51
C GLN A 22 32.06 -28.17 -27.42
N GLY A 23 30.86 -27.86 -26.93
CA GLY A 23 29.75 -27.43 -27.76
C GLY A 23 28.40 -28.05 -27.42
N ARG A 24 27.44 -27.17 -27.12
CA ARG A 24 25.97 -27.38 -27.13
C ARG A 24 25.40 -28.15 -25.94
N ASP A 25 24.34 -27.75 -25.25
CA ASP A 25 23.35 -26.69 -25.44
C ASP A 25 22.84 -26.31 -24.04
N THR A 26 22.84 -25.03 -23.69
CA THR A 26 22.05 -24.51 -22.57
C THR A 26 20.64 -24.24 -23.10
N PRO A 27 19.58 -24.97 -22.69
CA PRO A 27 18.23 -24.62 -23.06
C PRO A 27 17.66 -23.67 -22.00
N TRP A 28 17.39 -22.43 -22.42
CA TRP A 28 16.43 -21.49 -21.84
C TRP A 28 16.72 -21.00 -20.41
N ARG A 29 17.21 -19.77 -20.23
CA ARG A 29 16.39 -18.55 -20.17
C ARG A 29 15.03 -18.78 -19.50
N GLY A 30 15.04 -18.86 -18.17
CA GLY A 30 13.94 -18.34 -17.35
C GLY A 30 14.44 -17.04 -16.72
N SER A 31 14.10 -15.91 -17.32
CA SER A 31 14.30 -14.62 -16.67
C SER A 31 13.43 -14.60 -15.41
N ILE A 32 14.03 -14.88 -14.26
CA ILE A 32 13.41 -14.74 -12.94
C ILE A 32 13.28 -13.24 -12.60
N HIS A 33 12.54 -12.49 -13.42
CA HIS A 33 11.77 -11.40 -12.86
C HIS A 33 10.52 -12.05 -12.27
N GLY A 34 10.68 -12.62 -11.07
CA GLY A 34 9.54 -12.95 -10.24
C GLY A 34 8.73 -11.67 -10.08
N SER A 35 7.56 -11.62 -10.70
CA SER A 35 6.66 -10.49 -10.52
C SER A 35 6.34 -10.43 -9.04
N LEU A 36 6.72 -9.33 -8.39
CA LEU A 36 6.42 -9.12 -6.98
C LEU A 36 4.90 -9.23 -6.80
N THR A 37 4.49 -9.86 -5.71
CA THR A 37 3.08 -9.79 -5.32
C THR A 37 2.68 -8.33 -5.13
N PRO A 38 1.41 -7.95 -5.34
CA PRO A 38 0.95 -6.58 -5.12
C PRO A 38 1.39 -6.02 -3.76
N GLN A 39 1.31 -6.86 -2.73
CA GLN A 39 1.77 -6.55 -1.37
C GLN A 39 3.28 -6.29 -1.29
N ALA A 40 4.12 -7.12 -1.92
CA ALA A 40 5.57 -6.95 -1.91
C ALA A 40 6.00 -5.69 -2.68
N ALA A 41 5.35 -5.41 -3.82
CA ALA A 41 5.55 -4.16 -4.57
C ALA A 41 5.14 -2.93 -3.73
N CYS A 42 4.08 -3.05 -2.94
CA CYS A 42 3.63 -2.02 -2.01
C CYS A 42 4.66 -1.70 -0.94
N HIS A 43 5.18 -2.73 -0.26
CA HIS A 43 6.18 -2.55 0.79
C HIS A 43 7.47 -1.94 0.25
N GLN A 44 7.90 -2.31 -0.96
CA GLN A 44 9.08 -1.71 -1.59
C GLN A 44 8.88 -0.21 -1.85
N ARG A 45 7.73 0.20 -2.40
CA ARG A 45 7.44 1.64 -2.64
C ARG A 45 7.32 2.45 -1.34
N GLN A 46 6.88 1.84 -0.24
CA GLN A 46 6.83 2.51 1.07
C GLN A 46 8.22 2.87 1.59
N GLN A 47 9.26 2.07 1.28
CA GLN A 47 10.63 2.31 1.74
C GLN A 47 11.32 3.49 1.05
N GLU A 48 10.79 3.97 -0.08
CA GLU A 48 11.34 5.09 -0.86
C GLU A 48 10.73 6.46 -0.49
N VAL A 49 9.73 6.49 0.40
CA VAL A 49 9.08 7.73 0.83
C VAL A 49 9.92 8.42 1.92
N THR A 50 10.22 9.71 1.74
CA THR A 50 10.84 10.53 2.80
C THR A 50 9.90 10.55 4.01
N HIS A 51 10.36 10.00 5.14
CA HIS A 51 9.57 9.77 6.33
C HIS A 51 9.30 11.08 7.07
N MET A 52 8.11 11.66 6.88
CA MET A 52 7.57 12.66 7.80
C MET A 52 7.39 12.03 9.20
N PRO A 53 7.70 12.74 10.30
CA PRO A 53 7.44 12.24 11.64
C PRO A 53 5.96 11.87 11.84
N ASP A 54 5.69 10.78 12.57
CA ASP A 54 4.32 10.25 12.77
C ASP A 54 3.36 11.30 13.37
N ASP A 55 3.85 12.15 14.27
CA ASP A 55 3.03 13.21 14.89
C ASP A 55 2.61 14.28 13.87
N GLU A 56 3.52 14.70 12.99
CA GLU A 56 3.22 15.66 11.93
C GLU A 56 2.23 15.06 10.92
N LEU A 57 2.42 13.79 10.55
CA LEU A 57 1.51 13.09 9.64
C LEU A 57 0.10 12.99 10.23
N ARG A 58 0.00 12.65 11.53
CA ARG A 58 -1.26 12.61 12.27
C ARG A 58 -1.97 13.96 12.27
N GLU A 59 -1.26 15.05 12.53
CA GLU A 59 -1.84 16.40 12.51
C GLU A 59 -2.34 16.80 11.12
N LEU A 60 -1.56 16.51 10.07
CA LEU A 60 -1.96 16.81 8.69
C LEU A 60 -3.20 16.05 8.27
N GLU A 61 -3.26 14.75 8.54
CA GLU A 61 -4.40 13.93 8.13
C GLU A 61 -5.64 14.20 9.01
N ALA A 62 -5.47 14.60 10.28
CA ALA A 62 -6.56 15.11 11.10
C ALA A 62 -7.16 16.41 10.50
N LYS A 63 -6.29 17.34 10.08
CA LYS A 63 -6.72 18.59 9.41
C LYS A 63 -7.44 18.29 8.09
N ARG A 64 -6.91 17.35 7.29
CA ARG A 64 -7.54 16.89 6.05
C ARG A 64 -8.93 16.33 6.30
N ARG A 65 -9.05 15.42 7.27
CA ARG A 65 -10.33 14.78 7.62
C ARG A 65 -11.37 15.81 8.05
N LYS A 66 -10.97 16.78 8.87
CA LYS A 66 -11.86 17.89 9.28
C LYS A 66 -12.33 18.72 8.08
N ALA A 67 -11.43 19.08 7.17
CA ALA A 67 -11.78 19.87 5.99
C ALA A 67 -12.71 19.10 5.02
N LEU A 68 -12.44 17.81 4.79
CA LEU A 68 -13.33 16.96 3.99
C LEU A 68 -14.71 16.82 4.64
N TRP A 69 -14.76 16.68 5.97
CA TRP A 69 -16.03 16.63 6.69
C TRP A 69 -16.81 17.95 6.57
N MET A 70 -16.14 19.10 6.66
CA MET A 70 -16.77 20.40 6.41
C MET A 70 -17.39 20.46 5.01
N LEU A 71 -16.68 20.02 3.97
CA LEU A 71 -17.18 20.01 2.59
C LEU A 71 -18.36 19.06 2.35
N SER A 72 -18.47 17.98 3.13
CA SER A 72 -19.48 16.93 2.90
C SER A 72 -20.93 17.43 2.91
N SER A 73 -21.20 18.53 3.61
CA SER A 73 -22.55 19.14 3.72
C SER A 73 -22.75 20.38 2.85
N ILE A 74 -21.75 20.72 2.02
CA ILE A 74 -21.73 21.94 1.20
C ILE A 74 -21.90 21.57 -0.26
N SER A 75 -22.81 22.24 -0.96
CA SER A 75 -23.00 22.06 -2.40
C SER A 75 -21.87 22.73 -3.18
N PRO A 76 -21.39 22.14 -4.30
CA PRO A 76 -20.44 22.78 -5.19
C PRO A 76 -20.87 24.19 -5.61
N GLY A 77 -19.93 25.14 -5.60
CA GLY A 77 -20.16 26.55 -5.99
C GLY A 77 -20.63 27.47 -4.86
N GLU A 78 -20.93 26.92 -3.67
CA GLU A 78 -21.25 27.75 -2.52
C GLU A 78 -19.99 28.38 -1.90
N SER A 79 -20.05 29.66 -1.57
CA SER A 79 -18.91 30.39 -1.00
C SER A 79 -18.44 29.83 0.35
N LYS A 80 -19.32 29.17 1.10
CA LYS A 80 -18.97 28.51 2.37
C LYS A 80 -17.96 27.37 2.20
N ALA A 81 -17.72 26.89 0.97
CA ALA A 81 -16.70 25.89 0.66
C ALA A 81 -15.26 26.45 0.65
N PHE A 82 -15.07 27.76 0.42
CA PHE A 82 -13.75 28.33 0.13
C PHE A 82 -12.70 28.06 1.22
N ASP A 83 -13.06 28.21 2.49
CA ASP A 83 -12.12 27.97 3.59
C ASP A 83 -11.64 26.52 3.62
N ALA A 84 -12.56 25.57 3.41
CA ALA A 84 -12.23 24.15 3.41
C ALA A 84 -11.41 23.76 2.16
N LEU A 85 -11.67 24.37 1.00
CA LEU A 85 -10.89 24.16 -0.22
C LEU A 85 -9.47 24.69 -0.06
N SER A 86 -9.30 25.91 0.47
CA SER A 86 -8.00 26.50 0.74
C SER A 86 -7.14 25.61 1.64
N ILE A 87 -7.72 25.09 2.73
CA ILE A 87 -7.04 24.14 3.62
C ILE A 87 -6.60 22.87 2.86
N LEU A 88 -7.46 22.31 2.02
CA LEU A 88 -7.15 21.07 1.28
C LEU A 88 -6.08 21.29 0.21
N ASP A 89 -6.08 22.45 -0.45
CA ASP A 89 -5.07 22.82 -1.45
C ASP A 89 -3.70 23.03 -0.81
N ASP A 90 -3.65 23.70 0.35
CA ASP A 90 -2.43 23.85 1.16
C ASP A 90 -1.85 22.48 1.58
N LEU A 91 -2.72 21.57 2.03
CA LEU A 91 -2.33 20.22 2.42
C LEU A 91 -1.80 19.41 1.24
N GLU A 92 -2.44 19.50 0.07
CA GLU A 92 -1.98 18.84 -1.16
C GLU A 92 -0.60 19.38 -1.60
N LEU A 93 -0.38 20.68 -1.45
CA LEU A 93 0.92 21.30 -1.73
C LEU A 93 2.00 20.83 -0.75
N GLN A 94 1.69 20.73 0.55
CA GLN A 94 2.61 20.23 1.57
C GLN A 94 2.96 18.76 1.34
N GLU A 95 1.98 17.92 1.02
CA GLU A 95 2.19 16.50 0.69
C GLU A 95 3.12 16.35 -0.53
N ARG A 96 2.90 17.13 -1.59
CA ARG A 96 3.75 17.12 -2.79
C ARG A 96 5.19 17.54 -2.51
N LYS A 97 5.41 18.50 -1.59
CA LYS A 97 6.74 18.95 -1.17
C LYS A 97 7.48 17.85 -0.40
N ASN A 98 6.79 17.17 0.51
CA ASN A 98 7.40 16.19 1.41
C ASN A 98 7.59 14.83 0.74
N SER A 99 6.80 14.51 -0.28
CA SER A 99 7.04 13.33 -1.08
C SER A 99 6.71 13.53 -2.56
N PRO A 100 7.68 14.03 -3.36
CA PRO A 100 7.47 14.26 -4.78
C PRO A 100 7.21 12.98 -5.59
N HIS A 101 7.52 11.80 -5.02
CA HIS A 101 7.36 10.49 -5.67
C HIS A 101 6.05 9.78 -5.28
N THR A 102 5.35 10.22 -4.22
CA THR A 102 4.08 9.62 -3.77
C THR A 102 2.87 10.07 -4.59
N VAL A 103 3.06 11.05 -5.49
CA VAL A 103 1.99 11.64 -6.32
C VAL A 103 1.58 10.75 -7.50
N LYS A 104 2.24 9.60 -7.73
CA LYS A 104 1.50 8.49 -8.32
C LYS A 104 0.64 7.90 -7.23
N ALA A 105 -0.50 8.57 -7.02
CA ALA A 105 -1.60 8.11 -6.22
C ALA A 105 -1.70 6.60 -6.38
N PHE A 106 -1.53 5.88 -5.28
CA PHE A 106 -1.94 4.50 -5.26
C PHE A 106 -3.37 4.48 -5.79
N GLU A 107 -3.58 3.92 -6.98
CA GLU A 107 -4.93 3.65 -7.47
C GLU A 107 -5.61 2.87 -6.34
N LEU A 108 -6.82 3.29 -5.93
CA LEU A 108 -7.47 2.71 -4.75
C LEU A 108 -7.57 1.17 -4.83
N ASN A 109 -7.65 0.63 -6.06
CA ASN A 109 -7.57 -0.80 -6.32
C ASN A 109 -6.22 -1.42 -5.94
N GLN A 110 -5.11 -0.80 -6.33
CA GLN A 110 -3.78 -1.26 -5.91
C GLN A 110 -3.64 -1.19 -4.39
N LEU A 111 -4.17 -0.13 -3.75
CA LEU A 111 -4.11 0.04 -2.31
C LEU A 111 -4.92 -1.04 -1.59
N ARG A 112 -6.10 -1.37 -2.11
CA ARG A 112 -6.94 -2.46 -1.63
C ARG A 112 -6.17 -3.78 -1.62
N ASP A 113 -5.47 -4.07 -2.71
CA ASP A 113 -4.73 -5.33 -2.88
C ASP A 113 -3.44 -5.41 -2.05
N CYS A 114 -2.97 -4.29 -1.51
CA CYS A 114 -1.79 -4.24 -0.67
C CYS A 114 -2.04 -4.60 0.79
N VAL A 115 -3.29 -4.48 1.26
CA VAL A 115 -3.63 -4.71 2.65
C VAL A 115 -3.91 -6.19 2.87
N THR A 116 -3.23 -6.79 3.85
CA THR A 116 -3.45 -8.19 4.19
C THR A 116 -4.75 -8.33 4.97
N VAL A 117 -5.66 -9.14 4.43
CA VAL A 117 -6.89 -9.59 5.10
C VAL A 117 -6.62 -10.94 5.75
N GLN A 118 -7.08 -11.11 7.00
CA GLN A 118 -7.02 -12.36 7.73
C GLN A 118 -8.39 -12.75 8.24
N HIS A 119 -8.74 -14.02 8.08
CA HIS A 119 -9.93 -14.58 8.69
C HIS A 119 -9.70 -14.78 10.19
N HIS A 120 -10.40 -14.01 11.02
CA HIS A 120 -10.28 -14.12 12.47
C HIS A 120 -11.14 -15.26 13.02
N HIS A 121 -10.71 -15.87 14.13
CA HIS A 121 -11.40 -16.99 14.77
C HIS A 121 -12.83 -16.66 15.25
N SER A 122 -13.18 -15.38 15.37
CA SER A 122 -14.55 -14.93 15.64
C SER A 122 -15.48 -15.01 14.42
N GLY A 123 -14.98 -15.43 13.25
CA GLY A 123 -15.73 -15.50 12.00
C GLY A 123 -15.87 -14.18 11.26
N ILE A 124 -15.13 -13.13 11.66
CA ILE A 124 -15.14 -11.80 11.03
C ILE A 124 -13.76 -11.54 10.43
N ASP A 125 -13.69 -11.11 9.18
CA ASP A 125 -12.41 -10.77 8.55
C ASP A 125 -11.86 -9.44 9.10
N ILE A 126 -10.57 -9.45 9.43
CA ILE A 126 -9.81 -8.28 9.88
C ILE A 126 -8.70 -7.95 8.90
N ILE A 127 -8.22 -6.72 8.92
CA ILE A 127 -7.01 -6.32 8.19
C ILE A 127 -5.82 -6.17 9.12
N LEU A 128 -4.61 -6.44 8.61
CA LEU A 128 -3.37 -6.11 9.29
C LEU A 128 -3.03 -4.64 9.08
N GLU A 129 -3.29 -3.81 10.08
CA GLU A 129 -3.10 -2.35 10.03
C GLU A 129 -1.67 -1.96 9.61
N GLN A 130 -0.66 -2.71 10.06
CA GLN A 130 0.75 -2.48 9.73
C GLN A 130 1.09 -2.70 8.25
N THR A 131 0.21 -3.36 7.48
CA THR A 131 0.40 -3.57 6.03
C THR A 131 -0.15 -2.41 5.20
N ILE A 132 -0.96 -1.54 5.81
CA ILE A 132 -1.46 -0.35 5.15
C ILE A 132 -0.29 0.64 4.95
N PRO A 133 0.01 1.09 3.72
CA PRO A 133 1.02 2.10 3.46
C PRO A 133 0.69 3.42 4.13
N GLN A 134 1.71 4.16 4.58
CA GLN A 134 1.54 5.60 4.80
C GLN A 134 1.44 6.33 3.44
N PRO A 135 0.64 7.41 3.34
CA PRO A 135 -0.17 8.04 4.40
C PRO A 135 -1.57 7.41 4.61
N TRP A 136 -1.90 6.33 3.88
CA TRP A 136 -3.24 5.74 3.89
C TRP A 136 -3.64 5.11 5.22
N ARG A 137 -2.68 4.57 5.98
CA ARG A 137 -2.93 4.08 7.33
C ARG A 137 -3.46 5.21 8.21
N GLU A 138 -2.80 6.35 8.21
CA GLU A 138 -3.22 7.48 9.02
C GLU A 138 -4.56 8.06 8.54
N ARG A 139 -4.77 8.16 7.22
CA ARG A 139 -6.08 8.56 6.66
C ARG A 139 -7.23 7.67 7.13
N PHE A 140 -7.00 6.36 7.14
CA PHE A 140 -7.97 5.38 7.63
C PHE A 140 -8.22 5.55 9.13
N ASN A 141 -7.17 5.73 9.92
CA ASN A 141 -7.29 5.96 11.36
C ASN A 141 -8.09 7.23 11.68
N GLN A 142 -7.82 8.34 11.00
CA GLN A 142 -8.57 9.59 11.16
C GLN A 142 -10.04 9.47 10.73
N ALA A 143 -10.32 8.73 9.66
CA ALA A 143 -11.69 8.49 9.19
C ALA A 143 -12.47 7.50 10.07
N SER A 144 -11.76 6.67 10.83
CA SER A 144 -12.34 5.57 11.63
C SER A 144 -12.31 5.84 13.13
N ILE A 145 -12.07 7.08 13.55
CA ILE A 145 -12.13 7.48 14.97
C ILE A 145 -13.48 7.10 15.55
N GLY A 146 -13.47 6.33 16.65
CA GLY A 146 -14.68 5.85 17.31
C GLY A 146 -15.31 4.60 16.70
N SER A 147 -14.73 4.02 15.65
CA SER A 147 -15.20 2.74 15.09
C SER A 147 -14.78 1.56 15.97
N THR A 148 -15.68 0.58 16.12
CA THR A 148 -15.41 -0.67 16.83
C THR A 148 -14.36 -1.49 16.07
N ARG A 149 -13.41 -2.11 16.78
CA ARG A 149 -12.39 -2.98 16.22
C ARG A 149 -12.08 -4.14 17.16
N LEU A 150 -11.50 -5.21 16.63
CA LEU A 150 -10.93 -6.27 17.46
C LEU A 150 -9.52 -5.88 17.93
N LEU A 151 -9.02 -6.55 18.97
CA LEU A 151 -7.63 -6.38 19.42
C LEU A 151 -6.64 -6.70 18.29
N ASP A 152 -6.95 -7.71 17.47
CA ASP A 152 -6.09 -8.17 16.39
C ASP A 152 -6.12 -7.28 15.14
N GLY A 153 -7.08 -6.35 15.06
CA GLY A 153 -7.13 -5.37 13.98
C GLY A 153 -8.51 -4.79 13.67
N PRO A 154 -8.57 -3.80 12.77
CA PRO A 154 -9.81 -3.27 12.23
C PRO A 154 -10.53 -4.29 11.34
N TYR A 155 -11.85 -4.17 11.24
CA TYR A 155 -12.64 -5.00 10.33
C TYR A 155 -12.29 -4.70 8.88
N ALA A 156 -12.18 -5.75 8.06
CA ALA A 156 -11.96 -5.60 6.62
C ALA A 156 -13.10 -4.83 5.94
N SER A 157 -14.33 -4.96 6.43
CA SER A 157 -15.48 -4.19 5.96
C SER A 157 -15.30 -2.68 6.13
N ASP A 158 -14.72 -2.24 7.25
CA ASP A 158 -14.50 -0.83 7.53
C ASP A 158 -13.43 -0.24 6.61
N TRP A 159 -12.40 -1.03 6.31
CA TRP A 159 -11.40 -0.67 5.31
C TRP A 159 -12.02 -0.47 3.92
N TYR A 160 -12.84 -1.42 3.44
CA TYR A 160 -13.50 -1.27 2.14
C TYR A 160 -14.47 -0.09 2.11
N LYS A 161 -15.22 0.12 3.20
CA LYS A 161 -16.11 1.27 3.35
C LYS A 161 -15.32 2.57 3.29
N PHE A 162 -14.18 2.65 3.98
CA PHE A 162 -13.30 3.81 3.93
C PHE A 162 -12.85 4.13 2.51
N LEU A 163 -12.38 3.13 1.73
CA LEU A 163 -11.94 3.35 0.35
C LEU A 163 -13.07 3.88 -0.54
N ALA A 164 -14.29 3.34 -0.40
CA ALA A 164 -15.45 3.80 -1.15
C ALA A 164 -15.85 5.24 -0.76
N CYS A 165 -15.91 5.54 0.54
CA CYS A 165 -16.18 6.89 1.04
C CYS A 165 -15.14 7.88 0.56
N TRP A 166 -13.85 7.53 0.63
CA TRP A 166 -12.76 8.37 0.15
C TRP A 166 -12.91 8.70 -1.35
N GLN A 167 -13.26 7.71 -2.18
CA GLN A 167 -13.50 7.96 -3.60
C GLN A 167 -14.62 8.98 -3.83
N SER A 168 -15.74 8.85 -3.11
CA SER A 168 -16.85 9.80 -3.17
C SER A 168 -16.45 11.19 -2.69
N GLU A 169 -15.67 11.27 -1.60
CA GLU A 169 -15.14 12.54 -1.07
C GLU A 169 -14.25 13.24 -2.10
N MET A 170 -13.37 12.51 -2.79
CA MET A 170 -12.50 13.07 -3.84
C MET A 170 -13.28 13.53 -5.07
N GLN A 171 -14.35 12.82 -5.45
CA GLN A 171 -15.25 13.26 -6.51
C GLN A 171 -15.98 14.55 -6.14
N HIS A 172 -16.46 14.65 -4.90
CA HIS A 172 -17.11 15.86 -4.38
C HIS A 172 -16.14 17.05 -4.34
N LEU A 173 -14.92 16.83 -3.86
CA LEU A 173 -13.85 17.84 -3.87
C LEU A 173 -13.55 18.33 -5.30
N LYS A 174 -13.48 17.42 -6.27
CA LYS A 174 -13.28 17.77 -7.68
C LYS A 174 -14.44 18.63 -8.21
N ALA A 175 -15.69 18.30 -7.86
CA ALA A 175 -16.85 19.07 -8.26
C ALA A 175 -16.83 20.50 -7.69
N HIS A 176 -16.45 20.65 -6.41
CA HIS A 176 -16.22 21.96 -5.79
C HIS A 176 -15.16 22.77 -6.53
N ARG A 177 -13.99 22.18 -6.80
CA ARG A 177 -12.89 22.85 -7.52
C ARG A 177 -13.33 23.30 -8.92
N ALA A 178 -14.09 22.47 -9.64
CA ALA A 178 -14.62 22.80 -10.96
C ALA A 178 -15.60 23.99 -10.90
N ALA A 179 -16.54 23.97 -9.94
CA ALA A 179 -17.51 25.05 -9.76
C ALA A 179 -16.86 26.39 -9.37
N CYS A 180 -15.71 26.37 -8.68
CA CYS A 180 -14.95 27.58 -8.38
C CYS A 180 -14.17 28.14 -9.58
N SER A 181 -13.88 27.31 -10.59
CA SER A 181 -13.13 27.70 -11.79
C SER A 181 -14.01 28.18 -12.95
N GLU A 182 -15.32 27.91 -12.91
CA GLU A 182 -16.24 28.39 -13.93
C GLU A 182 -16.49 29.90 -13.72
N PRO A 183 -16.17 30.77 -14.70
CA PRO A 183 -16.53 32.17 -14.62
C PRO A 183 -18.05 32.27 -14.64
N LYS A 184 -18.62 32.94 -13.63
CA LYS A 184 -20.03 33.29 -13.62
C LYS A 184 -20.27 34.23 -14.82
N LEU A 185 -20.84 33.70 -15.89
CA LEU A 185 -21.36 34.51 -16.99
C LEU A 185 -22.64 35.17 -16.46
N ASP A 186 -22.50 36.41 -16.02
CA ASP A 186 -23.63 37.31 -15.73
C ASP A 186 -24.32 37.76 -17.02
#